data_AF-A0A8J3Q9K7-F1
#
_entry.id   AF-A0A8J3Q9K7-F1
#
_cell.length_a   1.000
_cell.length_b   1.000
_cell.length_c   1.000
_cell.angle_alpha   90.00
_cell.angle_beta   90.00
_cell.angle_gamma   90.00
#
_symmetry.space_group_name_H-M   'P 1'
#
loop_
_entity.id
_entity.type
_entity.pdbx_description
1 polymer ?
#
loop_
_entity_poly.entity_id
_entity_poly.type
_entity_poly.pdbx_seq_one_letter_code
_entity_poly.pdbx_strand_id
1 'polypeptide(L)'
;MSSFWAVRRPEFDRLADLHVYYGAVRFAQAGHPLYGYAAENGDPFTYPPFAALVLWPIAWLSEPVVRLVWLVAVSLTVVVIAVAVALRWDRLQQRGLFAAVLACILIASAPVQSDVRLGQVSIFIVALALLDALEITPARWRGVLIGVAAAIKLTPLMFVVFLVIVARRSDAVRAVLTFLGAAVVAAALLPRDSWQFWTKTMFTTSRIGDMASLGNQSLHAILARAGIDQAQRPLVWAGLVAIICGLALWRARMLAIEGQRAHAAVLVGCATIAASPVSWTHHQVWTVLAGMLLVAAGGSARRAAGAFLLVAMALSLSNVAVESWTSPGLQFLFANARGLSVVVLCCAGFGGALTARNLSQDAGLARSARSMWARGLTTIAAGVAMFALLPLPPSVDPGLHFNDLAETREVFSHTTVTYCQNGVCSHDGTQGGLFLLNYSVGSNGQRSTVEGYVNAKVTRLAMRTAPGAPVHFVPIMELGDGRRVFSFTGTNLYYAQFLAYDADGRLIENPPRDLWK
;
A
#
# COMPACT_ATOMS: atom_id res chain seq x y z
N MET A 1 -14.10 -5.06 3.78
CA MET A 1 -14.56 -6.46 3.88
C MET A 1 -13.77 -7.11 5.00
N SER A 2 -14.47 -7.73 5.95
CA SER A 2 -13.92 -8.16 7.24
C SER A 2 -13.17 -9.50 7.18
N SER A 3 -12.39 -9.76 8.23
CA SER A 3 -11.58 -10.97 8.49
C SER A 3 -12.31 -12.31 8.31
N PHE A 4 -13.64 -12.32 8.32
CA PHE A 4 -14.47 -13.48 7.96
C PHE A 4 -14.15 -14.06 6.57
N TRP A 5 -13.74 -13.22 5.61
CA TRP A 5 -13.35 -13.67 4.26
C TRP A 5 -11.93 -14.25 4.17
N ALA A 6 -11.06 -13.99 5.14
CA ALA A 6 -9.69 -14.54 5.13
C ALA A 6 -9.68 -16.06 5.32
N VAL A 7 -10.70 -16.63 5.98
CA VAL A 7 -10.84 -18.07 6.24
C VAL A 7 -11.52 -18.82 5.08
N ARG A 8 -12.13 -18.11 4.12
CA ARG A 8 -12.80 -18.72 2.96
C ARG A 8 -11.97 -18.75 1.67
N ARG A 9 -10.84 -18.05 1.62
CA ARG A 9 -9.91 -18.18 0.49
C ARG A 9 -9.28 -19.58 0.43
N PRO A 10 -8.83 -20.05 -0.75
CA PRO A 10 -8.03 -21.27 -0.87
C PRO A 10 -6.82 -21.26 0.07
N GLU A 11 -6.34 -22.43 0.51
CA GLU A 11 -5.28 -22.50 1.54
C GLU A 11 -3.95 -21.87 1.10
N PHE A 12 -3.66 -21.85 -0.19
CA PHE A 12 -2.50 -21.18 -0.79
C PHE A 12 -2.59 -19.64 -0.67
N ASP A 13 -3.80 -19.08 -0.65
CA ASP A 13 -4.04 -17.63 -0.65
C ASP A 13 -4.08 -17.03 0.78
N ARG A 14 -4.08 -17.87 1.81
CA ARG A 14 -4.05 -17.44 3.22
C ARG A 14 -2.61 -17.23 3.64
N LEU A 15 -2.31 -16.04 4.18
CA LEU A 15 -0.96 -15.66 4.61
C LEU A 15 0.06 -15.67 3.45
N ALA A 16 -0.36 -15.25 2.25
CA ALA A 16 0.45 -15.29 1.03
C ALA A 16 1.83 -14.59 1.15
N ASP A 17 1.92 -13.44 1.83
CA ASP A 17 3.22 -12.78 2.06
C ASP A 17 4.12 -13.60 3.00
N LEU A 18 3.56 -14.24 4.04
CA LEU A 18 4.32 -15.16 4.90
C LEU A 18 4.78 -16.41 4.14
N HIS A 19 3.97 -16.90 3.21
CA HIS A 19 4.36 -17.99 2.31
C HIS A 19 5.54 -17.56 1.41
N VAL A 20 5.52 -16.34 0.84
CA VAL A 20 6.67 -15.76 0.13
C VAL A 20 7.91 -15.71 1.03
N TYR A 21 7.78 -15.32 2.30
CA TYR A 21 8.92 -15.26 3.24
C TYR A 21 9.49 -16.65 3.54
N TYR A 22 8.61 -17.62 3.84
CA TYR A 22 8.97 -19.00 4.13
C TYR A 22 9.64 -19.67 2.91
N GLY A 23 9.03 -19.55 1.73
CA GLY A 23 9.55 -20.10 0.48
C GLY A 23 10.89 -19.48 0.07
N ALA A 24 11.03 -18.15 0.14
CA ALA A 24 12.29 -17.48 -0.17
C ALA A 24 13.45 -17.90 0.75
N VAL A 25 13.19 -18.04 2.06
CA VAL A 25 14.17 -18.55 3.02
C VAL A 25 14.50 -20.02 2.72
N ARG A 26 13.50 -20.87 2.44
CA ARG A 26 13.73 -22.28 2.08
C ARG A 26 14.55 -22.44 0.80
N PHE A 27 14.30 -21.59 -0.20
CA PHE A 27 15.03 -21.55 -1.46
C PHE A 27 16.49 -21.12 -1.25
N ALA A 28 16.73 -20.11 -0.40
CA ALA A 28 18.07 -19.70 0.00
C ALA A 28 18.80 -20.77 0.82
N GLN A 29 18.11 -21.48 1.72
CA GLN A 29 18.66 -22.61 2.48
C GLN A 29 19.06 -23.79 1.59
N ALA A 30 18.41 -23.97 0.43
CA ALA A 30 18.79 -24.93 -0.60
C ALA A 30 20.00 -24.48 -1.46
N GLY A 31 20.57 -23.31 -1.20
CA GLY A 31 21.75 -22.77 -1.89
C GLY A 31 21.44 -21.91 -3.12
N HIS A 32 20.18 -21.57 -3.37
CA HIS A 32 19.78 -20.71 -4.49
C HIS A 32 19.81 -19.21 -4.12
N PRO A 33 19.90 -18.28 -5.09
CA PRO A 33 19.87 -16.84 -4.80
C PRO A 33 18.51 -16.40 -4.23
N LEU A 34 18.52 -15.69 -3.11
CA LEU A 34 17.33 -15.24 -2.38
C LEU A 34 16.37 -14.43 -3.28
N TYR A 35 16.93 -13.50 -4.06
CA TYR A 35 16.15 -12.63 -4.95
C TYR A 35 15.76 -13.26 -6.29
N GLY A 36 16.10 -14.53 -6.50
CA GLY A 36 15.62 -15.37 -7.60
C GLY A 36 14.32 -16.12 -7.29
N TYR A 37 13.87 -16.14 -6.02
CA TYR A 37 12.59 -16.73 -5.62
C TYR A 37 11.39 -15.88 -6.07
N ALA A 38 10.35 -16.56 -6.53
CA ALA A 38 8.98 -16.08 -6.64
C ALA A 38 8.04 -17.21 -6.18
N ALA A 39 6.96 -16.87 -5.47
CA ALA A 39 5.91 -17.84 -5.11
C ALA A 39 5.01 -18.19 -6.32
N GLU A 40 4.07 -19.11 -6.17
CA GLU A 40 3.18 -19.56 -7.26
C GLU A 40 2.31 -18.42 -7.82
N ASN A 41 2.00 -17.41 -7.01
CA ASN A 41 1.30 -16.19 -7.43
C ASN A 41 2.20 -15.16 -8.14
N GLY A 42 3.51 -15.44 -8.26
CA GLY A 42 4.51 -14.57 -8.86
C GLY A 42 5.17 -13.56 -7.92
N ASP A 43 4.75 -13.46 -6.64
CA ASP A 43 5.30 -12.47 -5.71
C ASP A 43 6.75 -12.80 -5.30
N PRO A 44 7.69 -11.85 -5.45
CA PRO A 44 9.09 -12.06 -5.08
C PRO A 44 9.40 -11.60 -3.65
N PHE A 45 10.54 -12.07 -3.11
CA PHE A 45 11.11 -11.47 -1.91
C PHE A 45 11.63 -10.05 -2.18
N THR A 46 11.22 -9.08 -1.36
CA THR A 46 11.46 -7.63 -1.60
C THR A 46 12.25 -6.91 -0.50
N TYR A 47 12.52 -7.55 0.62
CA TYR A 47 13.18 -6.94 1.78
C TYR A 47 14.71 -6.95 1.68
N PRO A 48 15.45 -6.13 2.47
CA PRO A 48 16.89 -6.25 2.61
C PRO A 48 17.32 -7.65 3.11
N PRO A 49 18.55 -8.11 2.84
CA PRO A 49 18.95 -9.49 3.16
C PRO A 49 18.99 -9.77 4.67
N PHE A 50 19.15 -8.73 5.52
CA PHE A 50 19.01 -8.89 6.97
C PHE A 50 17.61 -9.37 7.38
N ALA A 51 16.56 -8.98 6.65
CA ALA A 51 15.22 -9.49 6.91
C ALA A 51 15.14 -11.00 6.68
N ALA A 52 15.81 -11.53 5.65
CA ALA A 52 15.89 -12.97 5.42
C ALA A 52 16.66 -13.70 6.52
N LEU A 53 17.67 -13.07 7.15
CA LEU A 53 18.35 -13.62 8.34
C LEU A 53 17.44 -13.65 9.57
N VAL A 54 16.65 -12.59 9.81
CA VAL A 54 15.66 -12.56 10.90
C VAL A 54 14.55 -13.60 10.69
N LEU A 55 14.15 -13.81 9.43
CA LEU A 55 13.17 -14.82 9.04
C LEU A 55 13.76 -16.23 8.92
N TRP A 56 15.08 -16.40 8.91
CA TRP A 56 15.76 -17.68 8.68
C TRP A 56 15.25 -18.85 9.55
N PRO A 57 14.96 -18.67 10.85
CA PRO A 57 14.48 -19.74 11.71
C PRO A 57 13.07 -20.26 11.37
N ILE A 58 12.24 -19.49 10.64
CA ILE A 58 10.86 -19.94 10.35
C ILE A 58 10.84 -21.19 9.47
N ALA A 59 11.84 -21.33 8.60
CA ALA A 59 12.01 -22.48 7.72
C ALA A 59 12.48 -23.76 8.42
N TRP A 60 12.81 -23.71 9.72
CA TRP A 60 13.12 -24.90 10.52
C TRP A 60 11.87 -25.62 11.04
N LEU A 61 10.70 -24.96 10.94
CA LEU A 61 9.39 -25.51 11.31
C LEU A 61 8.59 -25.78 10.04
N SER A 62 7.54 -26.61 10.13
CA SER A 62 6.60 -26.76 9.03
C SER A 62 5.75 -25.49 8.88
N GLU A 63 5.42 -25.11 7.64
CA GLU A 63 4.68 -23.88 7.37
C GLU A 63 3.36 -23.74 8.16
N PRO A 64 2.54 -24.80 8.39
CA PRO A 64 1.35 -24.68 9.24
C PRO A 64 1.65 -24.23 10.68
N VAL A 65 2.78 -24.69 11.26
CA VAL A 65 3.24 -24.25 12.58
C VAL A 65 3.70 -22.80 12.54
N VAL A 66 4.44 -22.40 11.49
CA VAL A 66 4.83 -21.00 11.27
C VAL A 66 3.60 -20.09 11.18
N ARG A 67 2.59 -20.46 10.39
CA ARG A 67 1.33 -19.72 10.22
C ARG A 67 0.61 -19.50 11.56
N LEU A 68 0.56 -20.52 12.43
CA LEU A 68 -0.02 -20.42 13.77
C LEU A 68 0.80 -19.50 14.70
N VAL A 69 2.11 -19.70 14.78
CA VAL A 69 3.02 -18.89 15.60
C VAL A 69 2.99 -17.42 15.17
N TRP A 70 2.94 -17.17 13.85
CA TRP A 70 2.86 -15.83 13.29
C TRP A 70 1.58 -15.10 13.68
N LEU A 71 0.43 -15.78 13.61
CA LEU A 71 -0.86 -15.20 14.02
C LEU A 71 -0.83 -14.76 15.48
N VAL A 72 -0.32 -15.63 16.37
CA VAL A 72 -0.15 -15.31 17.81
C VAL A 72 0.80 -14.12 17.99
N ALA A 73 1.94 -14.10 17.30
CA ALA A 73 2.92 -13.01 17.38
C ALA A 73 2.34 -11.67 16.89
N VAL A 74 1.56 -11.65 15.81
CA VAL A 74 0.86 -10.46 15.32
C VAL A 74 -0.17 -9.97 16.35
N SER A 75 -1.02 -10.86 16.89
CA SER A 75 -2.01 -10.50 17.91
C SER A 75 -1.36 -9.91 19.17
N LEU A 76 -0.29 -10.52 19.68
CA LEU A 76 0.48 -9.99 20.82
C LEU A 76 1.11 -8.63 20.50
N THR A 77 1.62 -8.44 19.27
CA THR A 77 2.23 -7.17 18.84
C THR A 77 1.22 -6.03 18.80
N VAL A 78 -0.03 -6.29 18.39
CA VAL A 78 -1.11 -5.29 18.45
C VAL A 78 -1.40 -4.88 19.91
N VAL A 79 -1.41 -5.83 20.85
CA VAL A 79 -1.56 -5.52 22.28
C VAL A 79 -0.37 -4.71 22.80
N VAL A 80 0.87 -5.07 22.42
CA VAL A 80 2.09 -4.30 22.79
C VAL A 80 2.02 -2.86 22.29
N ILE A 81 1.62 -2.64 21.03
CA ILE A 81 1.40 -1.29 20.48
C ILE A 81 0.37 -0.53 21.30
N ALA A 82 -0.78 -1.15 21.57
CA ALA A 82 -1.87 -0.49 22.29
C ALA A 82 -1.48 -0.11 23.73
N VAL A 83 -0.80 -1.00 24.45
CA VAL A 83 -0.27 -0.76 25.80
C VAL A 83 0.81 0.32 25.78
N ALA A 84 1.75 0.28 24.82
CA ALA A 84 2.82 1.28 24.73
C ALA A 84 2.27 2.71 24.53
N VAL A 85 1.27 2.88 23.66
CA VAL A 85 0.58 4.17 23.46
C VAL A 85 -0.17 4.59 24.72
N ALA A 86 -0.89 3.67 25.38
CA ALA A 86 -1.62 3.95 26.61
C ALA A 86 -0.70 4.40 27.77
N LEU A 87 0.48 3.80 27.90
CA LEU A 87 1.49 4.14 28.92
C LEU A 87 2.12 5.53 28.71
N ARG A 88 2.16 6.04 27.47
CA ARG A 88 2.65 7.38 27.12
C ARG A 88 1.54 8.40 26.91
N TRP A 89 0.31 8.10 27.34
CA TRP A 89 -0.78 9.07 27.37
C TRP A 89 -0.96 9.66 28.77
N ASP A 90 -0.29 10.78 29.02
CA ASP A 90 -0.25 11.42 30.35
C ASP A 90 -1.63 11.85 30.89
N ARG A 91 -2.66 11.90 30.03
CA ARG A 91 -4.04 12.32 30.37
C ARG A 91 -5.03 11.18 30.66
N LEU A 92 -4.60 9.91 30.67
CA LEU A 92 -5.50 8.78 30.93
C LEU A 92 -5.40 8.26 32.36
N GLN A 93 -6.51 8.34 33.10
CA GLN A 93 -6.70 7.64 34.38
C GLN A 93 -6.92 6.13 34.16
N GLN A 94 -7.71 5.74 33.15
CA GLN A 94 -8.05 4.33 32.86
C GLN A 94 -7.19 3.76 31.71
N ARG A 95 -5.87 3.66 31.91
CA ARG A 95 -4.92 3.21 30.88
C ARG A 95 -5.22 1.81 30.33
N GLY A 96 -5.67 0.88 31.18
CA GLY A 96 -6.01 -0.49 30.78
C GLY A 96 -7.21 -0.56 29.82
N LEU A 97 -8.30 0.14 30.14
CA LEU A 97 -9.48 0.20 29.26
C LEU A 97 -9.14 0.85 27.92
N PHE A 98 -8.36 1.94 27.92
CA PHE A 98 -7.91 2.57 26.68
C PHE A 98 -7.02 1.65 25.84
N ALA A 99 -6.10 0.90 26.45
CA ALA A 99 -5.30 -0.09 25.73
C ALA A 99 -6.18 -1.19 25.12
N ALA A 100 -7.19 -1.69 25.82
CA ALA A 100 -8.15 -2.66 25.29
C ALA A 100 -8.96 -2.09 24.11
N VAL A 101 -9.53 -0.89 24.25
CA VAL A 101 -10.27 -0.21 23.17
C VAL A 101 -9.37 0.07 21.96
N LEU A 102 -8.13 0.51 22.18
CA LEU A 102 -7.16 0.74 21.12
C LEU A 102 -6.77 -0.56 20.41
N ALA A 103 -6.57 -1.66 21.13
CA ALA A 103 -6.33 -2.98 20.55
C ALA A 103 -7.52 -3.45 19.70
N CYS A 104 -8.76 -3.30 20.18
CA CYS A 104 -9.96 -3.63 19.42
C CYS A 104 -10.07 -2.80 18.13
N ILE A 105 -9.82 -1.49 18.20
CA ILE A 105 -9.86 -0.58 17.03
C ILE A 105 -8.74 -0.92 16.04
N LEU A 106 -7.54 -1.26 16.53
CA LEU A 106 -6.44 -1.74 15.69
C LEU A 106 -6.85 -3.04 14.98
N ILE A 107 -7.31 -4.07 15.71
CA ILE A 107 -7.76 -5.36 15.13
C ILE A 107 -8.89 -5.16 14.11
N ALA A 108 -9.84 -4.25 14.37
CA ALA A 108 -10.94 -3.93 13.46
C ALA A 108 -10.52 -3.08 12.24
N SER A 109 -9.33 -2.48 12.25
CA SER A 109 -8.85 -1.64 11.14
C SER A 109 -8.40 -2.46 9.92
N ALA A 110 -8.67 -1.96 8.72
CA ALA A 110 -8.23 -2.57 7.46
C ALA A 110 -6.70 -2.74 7.36
N PRO A 111 -5.84 -1.85 7.90
CA PRO A 111 -4.40 -2.10 7.98
C PRO A 111 -4.04 -3.38 8.72
N VAL A 112 -4.52 -3.58 9.95
CA VAL A 112 -4.21 -4.78 10.74
C VAL A 112 -4.92 -6.02 10.19
N GLN A 113 -6.17 -5.90 9.74
CA GLN A 113 -6.85 -7.01 9.04
C GLN A 113 -6.12 -7.41 7.76
N SER A 114 -5.48 -6.47 7.06
CA SER A 114 -4.64 -6.77 5.90
C SER A 114 -3.30 -7.36 6.28
N ASP A 115 -2.69 -6.93 7.39
CA ASP A 115 -1.43 -7.48 7.89
C ASP A 115 -1.63 -8.94 8.35
N VAL A 116 -2.69 -9.21 9.13
CA VAL A 116 -3.12 -10.55 9.57
C VAL A 116 -3.51 -11.46 8.40
N ARG A 117 -4.24 -10.96 7.39
CA ARG A 117 -4.65 -11.79 6.23
C ARG A 117 -3.44 -12.26 5.41
N LEU A 118 -2.42 -11.42 5.31
CA LEU A 118 -1.25 -11.64 4.47
C LEU A 118 -0.07 -12.27 5.21
N GLY A 119 -0.01 -12.14 6.54
CA GLY A 119 1.14 -12.60 7.33
C GLY A 119 2.33 -11.65 7.22
N GLN A 120 2.05 -10.35 7.18
CA GLN A 120 3.06 -9.32 6.94
C GLN A 120 3.99 -9.09 8.13
N VAL A 121 5.19 -8.56 7.84
CA VAL A 121 6.15 -8.08 8.86
C VAL A 121 5.87 -6.66 9.37
N SER A 122 4.90 -5.97 8.74
CA SER A 122 4.76 -4.52 8.87
C SER A 122 4.31 -4.08 10.27
N ILE A 123 3.44 -4.86 10.94
CA ILE A 123 3.06 -4.59 12.35
C ILE A 123 4.24 -4.66 13.33
N PHE A 124 5.19 -5.58 13.14
CA PHE A 124 6.38 -5.68 14.00
C PHE A 124 7.32 -4.49 13.81
N ILE A 125 7.50 -4.05 12.55
CA ILE A 125 8.28 -2.85 12.20
C ILE A 125 7.69 -1.59 12.85
N VAL A 126 6.36 -1.46 12.85
CA VAL A 126 5.64 -0.40 13.56
C VAL A 126 5.91 -0.47 15.06
N ALA A 127 5.78 -1.64 15.69
CA ALA A 127 6.02 -1.81 17.11
C ALA A 127 7.46 -1.45 17.52
N LEU A 128 8.47 -1.96 16.80
CA LEU A 128 9.88 -1.68 17.05
C LEU A 128 10.18 -0.17 17.00
N ALA A 129 9.78 0.50 15.92
CA ALA A 129 10.00 1.94 15.78
C ALA A 129 9.22 2.76 16.82
N LEU A 130 7.98 2.37 17.11
CA LEU A 130 7.10 3.05 18.07
C LEU A 130 7.65 2.93 19.51
N LEU A 131 8.09 1.76 19.95
CA LEU A 131 8.61 1.54 21.32
C LEU A 131 9.84 2.42 21.62
N ASP A 132 10.75 2.55 20.65
CA ASP A 132 11.93 3.42 20.74
C ASP A 132 11.57 4.91 20.70
N ALA A 133 10.66 5.29 19.79
CA ALA A 133 10.21 6.68 19.64
C ALA A 133 9.40 7.16 20.87
N LEU A 134 8.60 6.28 21.46
CA LEU A 134 7.89 6.45 22.73
C LEU A 134 8.79 6.33 23.96
N GLU A 135 10.10 6.13 23.79
CA GLU A 135 11.07 6.03 24.88
C GLU A 135 10.73 4.91 25.91
N ILE A 136 10.01 3.86 25.49
CA ILE A 136 9.76 2.67 26.33
C ILE A 136 11.06 1.88 26.49
N THR A 137 11.88 1.81 25.44
CA THR A 137 13.22 1.24 25.48
C THR A 137 14.11 1.93 26.53
N PRO A 138 14.86 1.16 27.36
CA PRO A 138 15.80 1.72 28.33
C PRO A 138 16.82 2.67 27.69
N ALA A 139 17.19 3.75 28.38
CA ALA A 139 17.98 4.84 27.82
C ALA A 139 19.34 4.44 27.20
N ARG A 140 19.94 3.32 27.63
CA ARG A 140 21.17 2.75 27.04
C ARG A 140 20.98 2.05 25.69
N TRP A 141 19.74 1.63 25.38
CA TRP A 141 19.39 0.86 24.18
C TRP A 141 18.51 1.62 23.17
N ARG A 142 18.10 2.86 23.47
CA ARG A 142 17.26 3.67 22.57
C ARG A 142 17.92 3.89 21.21
N GLY A 143 17.16 3.66 20.15
CA GLY A 143 17.61 3.70 18.76
C GLY A 143 17.87 2.30 18.18
N VAL A 144 18.15 1.29 19.01
CA VAL A 144 18.42 -0.08 18.53
C VAL A 144 17.20 -0.68 17.84
N LEU A 145 15.98 -0.50 18.37
CA LEU A 145 14.78 -1.05 17.73
C LEU A 145 14.46 -0.33 16.42
N ILE A 146 14.70 0.98 16.34
CA ILE A 146 14.64 1.74 15.07
C ILE A 146 15.66 1.21 14.05
N GLY A 147 16.89 0.92 14.49
CA GLY A 147 17.95 0.38 13.62
C GLY A 147 17.65 -1.04 13.12
N VAL A 148 17.13 -1.93 13.98
CA VAL A 148 16.64 -3.27 13.58
C VAL A 148 15.47 -3.14 12.61
N ALA A 149 14.48 -2.28 12.90
CA ALA A 149 13.34 -2.04 12.02
C ALA A 149 13.81 -1.53 10.65
N ALA A 150 14.77 -0.60 10.61
CA ALA A 150 15.37 -0.07 9.38
C ALA A 150 16.11 -1.13 8.56
N ALA A 151 16.75 -2.11 9.22
CA ALA A 151 17.45 -3.21 8.56
C ALA A 151 16.51 -4.27 8.01
N ILE A 152 15.32 -4.44 8.60
CA ILE A 152 14.24 -5.30 8.08
C ILE A 152 13.47 -4.60 6.94
N LYS A 153 13.28 -3.27 7.01
CA LYS A 153 12.60 -2.46 5.98
C LYS A 153 13.12 -1.03 6.05
N LEU A 154 13.53 -0.43 4.93
CA LEU A 154 14.25 0.85 4.94
C LEU A 154 13.43 2.06 5.44
N THR A 155 12.10 2.00 5.45
CA THR A 155 11.22 3.16 5.74
C THR A 155 11.38 3.75 7.15
N PRO A 156 11.60 2.96 8.23
CA PRO A 156 12.07 3.43 9.53
C PRO A 156 13.30 4.35 9.58
N LEU A 157 14.15 4.45 8.53
CA LEU A 157 15.27 5.41 8.52
C LEU A 157 14.81 6.87 8.70
N MET A 158 13.55 7.18 8.37
CA MET A 158 12.92 8.48 8.67
C MET A 158 12.94 8.81 10.18
N PHE A 159 12.86 7.81 11.07
CA PHE A 159 12.98 8.03 12.52
C PHE A 159 14.41 8.41 12.92
N VAL A 160 15.44 7.96 12.19
CA VAL A 160 16.83 8.40 12.42
C VAL A 160 16.97 9.89 12.10
N VAL A 161 16.42 10.32 10.95
CA VAL A 161 16.37 11.75 10.57
C VAL A 161 15.65 12.57 11.64
N PHE A 162 14.50 12.09 12.13
CA PHE A 162 13.77 12.73 13.23
C PHE A 162 14.62 12.83 14.52
N LEU A 163 15.30 11.75 14.94
CA LEU A 163 16.16 11.75 16.13
C LEU A 163 17.29 12.79 16.03
N VAL A 164 17.88 12.98 14.85
CA VAL A 164 18.85 14.05 14.58
C VAL A 164 18.20 15.43 14.72
N ILE A 165 17.01 15.64 14.14
CA ILE A 165 16.26 16.91 14.18
C ILE A 165 15.85 17.32 15.61
N VAL A 166 15.57 16.35 16.50
CA VAL A 166 15.29 16.59 17.92
C VAL A 166 16.53 16.48 18.83
N ALA A 167 17.73 16.51 18.23
CA ALA A 167 19.03 16.48 18.93
C ALA A 167 19.28 15.24 19.83
N ARG A 168 18.54 14.14 19.65
CA ARG A 168 18.76 12.84 20.32
C ARG A 168 19.94 12.09 19.66
N ARG A 169 21.11 12.72 19.62
CA ARG A 169 22.30 12.27 18.87
C ARG A 169 22.72 10.83 19.22
N SER A 170 22.78 10.48 20.50
CA SER A 170 23.17 9.13 20.94
C SER A 170 22.19 8.05 20.46
N ASP A 171 20.90 8.37 20.37
CA ASP A 171 19.88 7.44 19.86
C ASP A 171 19.99 7.30 18.34
N ALA A 172 20.22 8.40 17.62
CA ALA A 172 20.46 8.38 16.19
C ALA A 172 21.71 7.57 15.83
N VAL A 173 22.82 7.77 16.56
CA VAL A 173 24.07 7.00 16.39
C VAL A 173 23.82 5.51 16.67
N ARG A 174 23.13 5.15 17.75
CA ARG A 174 22.76 3.74 18.03
C ARG A 174 21.90 3.13 16.93
N ALA A 175 20.93 3.87 16.39
CA ALA A 175 20.11 3.41 15.28
C ALA A 175 20.93 3.16 14.00
N VAL A 176 21.81 4.11 13.63
CA VAL A 176 22.70 3.97 12.47
C VAL A 176 23.67 2.80 12.65
N LEU A 177 24.33 2.69 13.80
CA LEU A 177 25.27 1.59 14.08
C LEU A 177 24.57 0.23 14.09
N THR A 178 23.35 0.14 14.61
CA THR A 178 22.56 -1.10 14.58
C THR A 178 22.16 -1.47 13.15
N PHE A 179 21.69 -0.50 12.36
CA PHE A 179 21.34 -0.70 10.95
C PHE A 179 22.55 -1.14 10.11
N LEU A 180 23.69 -0.46 10.25
CA LEU A 180 24.93 -0.80 9.54
C LEU A 180 25.50 -2.14 10.01
N GLY A 181 25.49 -2.43 11.31
CA GLY A 181 25.91 -3.72 11.85
C GLY A 181 25.05 -4.87 11.31
N ALA A 182 23.74 -4.70 11.29
CA ALA A 182 22.81 -5.65 10.68
C ALA A 182 23.06 -5.85 9.18
N ALA A 183 23.34 -4.78 8.43
CA ALA A 183 23.71 -4.84 7.02
C ALA A 183 25.06 -5.53 6.78
N VAL A 184 26.06 -5.34 7.67
CA VAL A 184 27.36 -6.02 7.62
C VAL A 184 27.23 -7.51 7.93
N VAL A 185 26.44 -7.89 8.94
CA VAL A 185 26.13 -9.31 9.24
C VAL A 185 25.43 -9.96 8.04
N ALA A 186 24.49 -9.26 7.41
CA ALA A 186 23.83 -9.72 6.19
C ALA A 186 24.80 -9.86 5.01
N ALA A 187 25.73 -8.92 4.83
CA ALA A 187 26.76 -9.00 3.78
C ALA A 187 27.78 -10.12 4.03
N ALA A 188 28.09 -10.44 5.29
CA ALA A 188 28.99 -11.54 5.63
C ALA A 188 28.36 -12.92 5.39
N LEU A 189 27.07 -13.09 5.71
CA LEU A 189 26.36 -14.37 5.59
C LEU A 189 25.70 -14.59 4.22
N LEU A 190 25.24 -13.52 3.56
CA LEU A 190 24.57 -13.52 2.27
C LEU A 190 25.22 -12.49 1.31
N PRO A 191 26.51 -12.66 0.93
CA PRO A 191 27.27 -11.64 0.20
C PRO A 191 26.71 -11.32 -1.19
N ARG A 192 26.32 -12.34 -1.96
CA ARG A 192 25.79 -12.17 -3.33
C ARG A 192 24.44 -11.47 -3.33
N ASP A 193 23.54 -11.91 -2.45
CA ASP A 193 22.21 -11.29 -2.29
C ASP A 193 22.32 -9.86 -1.76
N SER A 194 23.24 -9.61 -0.82
CA SER A 194 23.51 -8.25 -0.33
C SER A 194 24.01 -7.32 -1.44
N TRP A 195 24.96 -7.78 -2.26
CA TRP A 195 25.40 -7.02 -3.43
C TRP A 195 24.24 -6.75 -4.40
N GLN A 196 23.45 -7.77 -4.75
CA GLN A 196 22.29 -7.62 -5.62
C GLN A 196 21.24 -6.67 -5.03
N PHE A 197 21.03 -6.68 -3.72
CA PHE A 197 20.05 -5.82 -3.06
C PHE A 197 20.41 -4.34 -3.22
N TRP A 198 21.60 -3.98 -2.77
CA TRP A 198 22.08 -2.60 -2.73
C TRP A 198 22.40 -2.00 -4.10
N THR A 199 22.69 -2.83 -5.12
CA THR A 199 22.98 -2.36 -6.48
C THR A 199 21.80 -2.41 -7.45
N LYS A 200 20.81 -3.29 -7.23
CA LYS A 200 19.73 -3.54 -8.20
C LYS A 200 18.34 -3.67 -7.59
N THR A 201 18.12 -4.56 -6.62
CA THR A 201 16.76 -4.89 -6.15
C THR A 201 16.05 -3.67 -5.58
N MET A 202 16.71 -2.86 -4.74
CA MET A 202 16.08 -1.72 -4.08
C MET A 202 15.61 -0.61 -5.04
N PHE A 203 16.19 -0.53 -6.24
CA PHE A 203 15.84 0.45 -7.27
C PHE A 203 14.81 -0.08 -8.28
N THR A 204 14.60 -1.40 -8.36
CA THR A 204 13.73 -2.04 -9.36
C THR A 204 12.31 -2.23 -8.80
N THR A 205 11.60 -1.14 -8.50
CA THR A 205 10.28 -1.22 -7.82
C THR A 205 9.18 -1.87 -8.67
N SER A 206 9.34 -1.92 -10.00
CA SER A 206 8.40 -2.60 -10.91
C SER A 206 8.28 -4.11 -10.66
N ARG A 207 9.24 -4.73 -9.95
CA ARG A 207 9.16 -6.16 -9.57
C ARG A 207 8.09 -6.46 -8.51
N ILE A 208 7.51 -5.43 -7.88
CA ILE A 208 6.61 -5.55 -6.71
C ILE A 208 5.13 -5.57 -7.15
N GLY A 209 4.85 -5.59 -8.46
CA GLY A 209 3.51 -5.60 -9.04
C GLY A 209 3.11 -4.25 -9.66
N ASP A 210 1.82 -4.12 -10.02
CA ASP A 210 1.31 -2.88 -10.62
C ASP A 210 1.35 -1.71 -9.62
N MET A 211 2.28 -0.79 -9.87
CA MET A 211 2.49 0.42 -9.07
C MET A 211 1.27 1.36 -9.07
N ALA A 212 0.35 1.24 -10.02
CA ALA A 212 -0.91 1.99 -10.11
C ALA A 212 -2.11 1.25 -9.48
N SER A 213 -1.95 0.01 -9.01
CA SER A 213 -3.00 -0.77 -8.35
C SER A 213 -3.68 -0.01 -7.20
N LEU A 214 -5.00 -0.11 -7.10
CA LEU A 214 -5.81 0.49 -6.02
C LEU A 214 -5.35 0.07 -4.62
N GLY A 215 -4.73 -1.11 -4.49
CA GLY A 215 -4.11 -1.55 -3.23
C GLY A 215 -2.93 -0.67 -2.79
N ASN A 216 -2.20 -0.07 -3.74
CA ASN A 216 -1.09 0.85 -3.48
C ASN A 216 -1.65 2.26 -3.24
N GLN A 217 -1.60 2.69 -1.98
CA GLN A 217 -2.07 4.00 -1.50
C GLN A 217 -0.91 5.01 -1.33
N SER A 218 0.21 4.81 -2.04
CA SER A 218 1.33 5.76 -2.06
C SER A 218 1.01 7.01 -2.87
N LEU A 219 1.75 8.08 -2.61
CA LEU A 219 1.68 9.28 -3.45
C LEU A 219 2.10 8.99 -4.90
N HIS A 220 3.04 8.07 -5.12
CA HIS A 220 3.45 7.64 -6.47
C HIS A 220 2.28 7.01 -7.23
N ALA A 221 1.51 6.14 -6.57
CA ALA A 221 0.33 5.51 -7.15
C ALA A 221 -0.82 6.50 -7.37
N ILE A 222 -1.01 7.47 -6.46
CA ILE A 222 -1.97 8.58 -6.64
C ILE A 222 -1.60 9.40 -7.88
N LEU A 223 -0.32 9.75 -8.07
CA LEU A 223 0.15 10.50 -9.25
C LEU A 223 0.01 9.69 -10.54
N ALA A 224 0.30 8.38 -10.49
CA ALA A 224 0.07 7.48 -11.62
C ALA A 224 -1.42 7.43 -12.03
N ARG A 225 -2.31 7.25 -11.04
CA ARG A 225 -3.77 7.33 -11.23
C ARG A 225 -4.29 8.75 -11.49
N ALA A 226 -3.47 9.79 -11.36
CA ALA A 226 -3.83 11.15 -11.79
C ALA A 226 -3.39 11.44 -13.23
N GLY A 227 -2.88 10.44 -13.96
CA GLY A 227 -2.43 10.59 -15.35
C GLY A 227 -1.08 11.29 -15.51
N ILE A 228 -0.29 11.48 -14.44
CA ILE A 228 1.03 12.11 -14.54
C ILE A 228 1.98 11.17 -15.30
N ASP A 229 2.53 11.66 -16.41
CA ASP A 229 3.37 10.89 -17.33
C ASP A 229 4.59 10.24 -16.64
N GLN A 230 4.98 9.06 -17.12
CA GLN A 230 6.04 8.25 -16.52
C GLN A 230 7.42 8.95 -16.51
N ALA A 231 7.72 9.82 -17.48
CA ALA A 231 9.00 10.54 -17.52
C ALA A 231 9.06 11.65 -16.45
N GLN A 232 7.93 12.31 -16.16
CA GLN A 232 7.86 13.42 -15.19
C GLN A 232 7.57 12.95 -13.76
N ARG A 233 6.85 11.83 -13.61
CA ARG A 233 6.35 11.31 -12.32
C ARG A 233 7.43 11.16 -11.24
N PRO A 234 8.67 10.68 -11.50
CA PRO A 234 9.69 10.55 -10.45
C PRO A 234 10.09 11.90 -9.83
N LEU A 235 10.23 12.95 -10.65
CA LEU A 235 10.61 14.29 -10.20
C LEU A 235 9.47 14.95 -9.42
N VAL A 236 8.25 14.88 -9.94
CA VAL A 236 7.04 15.41 -9.28
C VAL A 236 6.82 14.70 -7.93
N TRP A 237 6.95 13.37 -7.91
CA TRP A 237 6.84 12.57 -6.68
C TRP A 237 7.92 12.96 -5.67
N ALA A 238 9.19 13.03 -6.07
CA ALA A 238 10.30 13.39 -5.17
C ALA A 238 10.11 14.80 -4.57
N GLY A 239 9.71 15.78 -5.37
CA GLY A 239 9.44 17.15 -4.91
C GLY A 239 8.30 17.21 -3.89
N LEU A 240 7.18 16.54 -4.18
CA LEU A 240 6.05 16.47 -3.24
C LEU A 240 6.40 15.71 -1.95
N VAL A 241 7.09 14.58 -2.05
CA VAL A 241 7.57 13.81 -0.89
C VAL A 241 8.48 14.65 -0.01
N ALA A 242 9.42 15.41 -0.59
CA ALA A 242 10.31 16.29 0.16
C ALA A 242 9.53 17.37 0.94
N ILE A 243 8.54 18.01 0.30
CA ILE A 243 7.67 19.00 0.96
C ILE A 243 6.85 18.35 2.09
N ILE A 244 6.16 17.24 1.80
CA ILE A 244 5.25 16.57 2.73
C ILE A 244 6.02 16.02 3.95
N CYS A 245 7.17 15.38 3.73
CA CYS A 245 8.00 14.84 4.81
C CYS A 245 8.72 15.96 5.58
N GLY A 246 9.16 17.02 4.91
CA GLY A 246 9.73 18.21 5.56
C GLY A 246 8.75 18.88 6.52
N LEU A 247 7.49 19.07 6.09
CA LEU A 247 6.41 19.57 6.93
C LEU A 247 6.11 18.62 8.10
N ALA A 248 6.02 17.31 7.85
CA ALA A 248 5.77 16.32 8.89
C ALA A 248 6.87 16.27 9.95
N LEU A 249 8.15 16.28 9.54
CA LEU A 249 9.31 16.30 10.43
C LEU A 249 9.40 17.61 11.24
N TRP A 250 9.15 18.76 10.60
CA TRP A 250 9.10 20.06 11.28
C TRP A 250 7.99 20.08 12.36
N ARG A 251 6.79 19.60 12.03
CA ARG A 251 5.68 19.47 12.98
C ARG A 251 5.98 18.45 14.09
N ALA A 252 6.58 17.31 13.76
CA ALA A 252 6.98 16.30 14.74
C ALA A 252 8.03 16.86 15.71
N ARG A 253 8.96 17.71 15.25
CA ARG A 253 9.90 18.44 16.10
C ARG A 253 9.16 19.37 17.08
N MET A 254 8.17 20.13 16.63
CA MET A 254 7.37 20.99 17.52
C MET A 254 6.63 20.15 18.58
N LEU A 255 5.97 19.07 18.16
CA LEU A 255 5.28 18.14 19.07
C LEU A 255 6.25 17.51 20.09
N ALA A 256 7.47 17.18 19.70
CA ALA A 256 8.49 16.65 20.60
C ALA A 256 8.97 17.70 21.64
N ILE A 257 9.16 18.96 21.22
CA ILE A 257 9.51 20.08 22.12
C ILE A 257 8.39 20.33 23.14
N GLU A 258 7.12 20.19 22.73
CA GLU A 258 5.95 20.27 23.60
C GLU A 258 5.72 19.01 24.47
N GLY A 259 6.63 18.03 24.43
CA GLY A 259 6.52 16.77 25.19
C GLY A 259 5.50 15.76 24.63
N GLN A 260 4.82 16.08 23.52
CA GLN A 260 3.79 15.26 22.87
C GLN A 260 4.40 14.08 22.07
N ARG A 261 5.22 13.25 22.73
CA ARG A 261 6.02 12.16 22.13
C ARG A 261 5.21 11.22 21.22
N ALA A 262 4.04 10.78 21.66
CA ALA A 262 3.17 9.91 20.87
C ALA A 262 2.70 10.56 19.56
N HIS A 263 2.34 11.84 19.59
CA HIS A 263 1.94 12.60 18.40
C HIS A 263 3.13 12.80 17.45
N ALA A 264 4.31 13.11 17.97
CA ALA A 264 5.52 13.21 17.16
C ALA A 264 5.87 11.88 16.49
N ALA A 265 5.91 10.78 17.25
CA ALA A 265 6.23 9.44 16.75
C ALA A 265 5.25 8.98 15.66
N VAL A 266 3.94 9.14 15.89
CA VAL A 266 2.92 8.78 14.90
C VAL A 266 2.99 9.63 13.64
N LEU A 267 3.32 10.93 13.75
CA LEU A 267 3.48 11.80 12.58
C LEU A 267 4.70 11.43 11.73
N VAL A 268 5.82 11.05 12.36
CA VAL A 268 6.99 10.48 11.65
C VAL A 268 6.62 9.14 11.01
N GLY A 269 5.83 8.32 11.70
CA GLY A 269 5.22 7.11 11.16
C GLY A 269 4.44 7.36 9.86
N CYS A 270 3.55 8.36 9.86
CA CYS A 270 2.83 8.79 8.66
C CYS A 270 3.78 9.29 7.56
N ALA A 271 4.85 10.03 7.90
CA ALA A 271 5.87 10.45 6.94
C ALA A 271 6.58 9.24 6.29
N THR A 272 6.78 8.13 7.00
CA THR A 272 7.34 6.89 6.41
C THR A 272 6.45 6.28 5.34
N ILE A 273 5.12 6.43 5.46
CA ILE A 273 4.13 5.98 4.47
C ILE A 273 4.12 6.94 3.27
N ALA A 274 4.21 8.25 3.51
CA ALA A 274 4.25 9.26 2.46
C ALA A 274 5.52 9.15 1.60
N ALA A 275 6.67 8.86 2.22
CA ALA A 275 7.96 8.74 1.56
C ALA A 275 8.13 7.44 0.75
N SER A 276 7.27 6.44 0.94
CA SER A 276 7.38 5.18 0.21
C SER A 276 6.71 5.26 -1.17
N PRO A 277 7.36 4.80 -2.26
CA PRO A 277 6.74 4.66 -3.58
C PRO A 277 5.72 3.50 -3.64
N VAL A 278 5.68 2.65 -2.61
CA VAL A 278 4.70 1.57 -2.44
C VAL A 278 4.14 1.60 -1.01
N SER A 279 2.85 1.89 -0.88
CA SER A 279 2.18 2.02 0.42
C SER A 279 0.90 1.20 0.44
N TRP A 280 1.04 -0.10 0.65
CA TRP A 280 -0.07 -1.03 0.84
C TRP A 280 -0.89 -0.70 2.09
N THR A 281 -2.14 -1.18 2.13
CA THR A 281 -3.06 -0.96 3.27
C THR A 281 -2.44 -1.39 4.62
N HIS A 282 -1.68 -2.49 4.66
CA HIS A 282 -1.02 -2.96 5.89
C HIS A 282 0.14 -2.06 6.37
N HIS A 283 0.69 -1.16 5.54
CA HIS A 283 1.67 -0.15 6.01
C HIS A 283 1.02 0.95 6.88
N GLN A 284 -0.32 1.07 6.87
CA GLN A 284 -1.03 2.24 7.38
C GLN A 284 -1.47 2.16 8.85
N VAL A 285 -0.87 1.30 9.67
CA VAL A 285 -1.16 1.24 11.12
C VAL A 285 -0.97 2.62 11.79
N TRP A 286 0.00 3.41 11.33
CA TRP A 286 0.24 4.77 11.82
C TRP A 286 -0.97 5.72 11.64
N THR A 287 -1.77 5.60 10.58
CA THR A 287 -2.95 6.46 10.40
C THR A 287 -4.11 6.07 11.32
N VAL A 288 -4.22 4.79 11.69
CA VAL A 288 -5.17 4.32 12.72
C VAL A 288 -4.80 4.93 14.07
N LEU A 289 -3.52 4.87 14.44
CA LEU A 289 -3.00 5.55 15.63
C LEU A 289 -3.31 7.06 15.55
N ALA A 290 -3.06 7.71 14.41
CA ALA A 290 -3.35 9.13 14.22
C ALA A 290 -4.83 9.49 14.41
N GLY A 291 -5.75 8.65 13.92
CA GLY A 291 -7.20 8.80 14.14
C GLY A 291 -7.56 8.73 15.61
N MET A 292 -6.96 7.79 16.36
CA MET A 292 -7.13 7.69 17.81
C MET A 292 -6.58 8.92 18.55
N LEU A 293 -5.42 9.46 18.12
CA LEU A 293 -4.88 10.69 18.70
C LEU A 293 -5.83 11.88 18.48
N LEU A 294 -6.43 11.99 17.29
CA LEU A 294 -7.41 13.03 16.94
C LEU A 294 -8.73 12.91 17.73
N VAL A 295 -9.24 11.70 17.97
CA VAL A 295 -10.42 11.47 18.81
C VAL A 295 -10.14 11.78 20.28
N ALA A 296 -8.96 11.41 20.78
CA ALA A 296 -8.52 11.73 22.14
C ALA A 296 -8.20 13.23 22.34
N ALA A 297 -7.94 13.97 21.25
CA ALA A 297 -7.72 15.41 21.32
C ALA A 297 -9.03 16.18 21.59
N GLY A 298 -8.95 17.20 22.45
CA GLY A 298 -10.09 18.07 22.76
C GLY A 298 -10.54 18.88 21.54
N GLY A 299 -11.86 19.05 21.40
CA GLY A 299 -12.52 19.83 20.33
C GLY A 299 -13.30 18.98 19.34
N SER A 300 -14.52 19.40 19.00
CA SER A 300 -15.44 18.68 18.10
C SER A 300 -14.84 18.42 16.72
N ALA A 301 -14.19 19.42 16.12
CA ALA A 301 -13.56 19.28 14.79
C ALA A 301 -12.45 18.21 14.75
N ARG A 302 -11.62 18.10 15.81
CA ARG A 302 -10.58 17.06 15.89
C ARG A 302 -11.20 15.68 16.05
N ARG A 303 -12.23 15.55 16.90
CA ARG A 303 -12.99 14.31 17.06
C ARG A 303 -13.65 13.86 15.77
N ALA A 304 -14.27 14.78 15.02
CA ALA A 304 -14.86 14.48 13.72
C ALA A 304 -13.82 14.02 12.69
N ALA A 305 -12.67 14.73 12.59
CA ALA A 305 -11.58 14.34 11.71
C ALA A 305 -10.98 12.97 12.09
N GLY A 306 -10.82 12.70 13.39
CA GLY A 306 -10.35 11.41 13.90
C GLY A 306 -11.33 10.27 13.63
N ALA A 307 -12.63 10.50 13.86
CA ALA A 307 -13.67 9.53 13.55
C ALA A 307 -13.75 9.23 12.04
N PHE A 308 -13.73 10.26 11.18
CA PHE A 308 -13.67 10.09 9.73
C PHE A 308 -12.45 9.27 9.30
N LEU A 309 -11.28 9.58 9.85
CA LEU A 309 -10.04 8.85 9.58
C LEU A 309 -10.14 7.38 10.02
N LEU A 310 -10.68 7.10 11.19
CA LEU A 310 -10.90 5.72 11.66
C LEU A 310 -11.90 4.96 10.78
N VAL A 311 -12.98 5.62 10.31
CA VAL A 311 -13.92 5.04 9.35
C VAL A 311 -13.24 4.74 8.00
N ALA A 312 -12.42 5.65 7.47
CA ALA A 312 -11.64 5.44 6.24
C ALA A 312 -10.57 4.33 6.39
N MET A 313 -10.10 4.09 7.62
CA MET A 313 -9.18 2.99 7.93
C MET A 313 -9.89 1.68 8.29
N ALA A 314 -11.18 1.66 8.64
CA ALA A 314 -11.94 0.44 8.90
C ALA A 314 -12.67 -0.07 7.65
N LEU A 315 -13.27 0.84 6.88
CA LEU A 315 -14.04 0.55 5.67
C LEU A 315 -13.18 0.79 4.42
N SER A 316 -13.53 0.14 3.32
CA SER A 316 -13.05 0.56 2.00
C SER A 316 -14.08 1.50 1.41
N LEU A 317 -13.79 2.80 1.45
CA LEU A 317 -14.72 3.82 0.95
C LEU A 317 -15.02 3.62 -0.53
N SER A 318 -14.08 3.09 -1.31
CA SER A 318 -14.27 2.60 -2.68
C SER A 318 -15.39 1.56 -2.84
N ASN A 319 -15.62 0.71 -1.83
CA ASN A 319 -16.60 -0.37 -1.86
C ASN A 319 -17.93 0.01 -1.15
N VAL A 320 -17.96 1.17 -0.48
CA VAL A 320 -19.12 1.69 0.25
C VAL A 320 -19.76 2.85 -0.50
N ALA A 321 -18.97 3.61 -1.28
CA ALA A 321 -19.48 4.46 -2.33
C ALA A 321 -20.13 3.57 -3.39
N VAL A 322 -21.46 3.48 -3.35
CA VAL A 322 -22.25 2.72 -4.33
C VAL A 322 -21.91 3.25 -5.72
N GLU A 323 -21.33 2.38 -6.56
CA GLU A 323 -20.61 2.78 -7.78
C GLU A 323 -21.47 3.59 -8.77
N SER A 324 -22.81 3.47 -8.70
CA SER A 324 -23.77 4.15 -9.58
C SER A 324 -24.17 5.60 -9.21
N TRP A 325 -23.72 6.15 -8.07
CA TRP A 325 -24.19 7.47 -7.57
C TRP A 325 -23.09 8.55 -7.44
N THR A 326 -21.86 8.31 -7.91
CA THR A 326 -20.73 9.22 -7.66
C THR A 326 -19.99 9.63 -8.92
N SER A 327 -19.62 10.91 -9.03
CA SER A 327 -18.80 11.42 -10.14
C SER A 327 -17.43 10.73 -10.18
N PRO A 328 -16.78 10.61 -11.35
CA PRO A 328 -15.44 10.02 -11.44
C PRO A 328 -14.44 10.67 -10.47
N GLY A 329 -14.54 11.99 -10.28
CA GLY A 329 -13.77 12.73 -9.30
C GLY A 329 -13.94 12.27 -7.85
N LEU A 330 -15.19 12.04 -7.42
CA LEU A 330 -15.49 11.47 -6.10
C LEU A 330 -15.01 10.01 -5.98
N GLN A 331 -15.15 9.21 -7.04
CA GLN A 331 -14.61 7.84 -7.07
C GLN A 331 -13.09 7.83 -6.87
N PHE A 332 -12.35 8.74 -7.54
CA PHE A 332 -10.91 8.90 -7.33
C PHE A 332 -10.58 9.30 -5.89
N LEU A 333 -11.31 10.24 -5.29
CA LEU A 333 -11.10 10.63 -3.90
C LEU A 333 -11.34 9.47 -2.92
N PHE A 334 -12.37 8.65 -3.14
CA PHE A 334 -12.65 7.48 -2.31
C PHE A 334 -11.67 6.33 -2.52
N ALA A 335 -11.26 6.08 -3.77
CA ALA A 335 -10.24 5.10 -4.14
C ALA A 335 -8.86 5.44 -3.53
N ASN A 336 -8.55 6.73 -3.37
CA ASN A 336 -7.28 7.22 -2.82
C ASN A 336 -7.39 7.74 -1.38
N ALA A 337 -8.55 7.59 -0.71
CA ALA A 337 -8.86 8.26 0.55
C ALA A 337 -7.84 7.98 1.66
N ARG A 338 -7.26 6.77 1.69
CA ARG A 338 -6.26 6.41 2.71
C ARG A 338 -4.91 7.07 2.45
N GLY A 339 -4.44 7.06 1.21
CA GLY A 339 -3.22 7.77 0.81
C GLY A 339 -3.34 9.28 0.98
N LEU A 340 -4.48 9.86 0.57
CA LEU A 340 -4.78 11.28 0.79
C LEU A 340 -4.83 11.63 2.29
N SER A 341 -5.37 10.74 3.14
CA SER A 341 -5.36 10.92 4.59
C SER A 341 -3.94 11.02 5.16
N VAL A 342 -2.98 10.22 4.64
CA VAL A 342 -1.55 10.34 5.04
C VAL A 342 -1.00 11.72 4.66
N VAL A 343 -1.27 12.21 3.45
CA VAL A 343 -0.82 13.53 2.98
C VAL A 343 -1.42 14.64 3.86
N VAL A 344 -2.72 14.60 4.13
CA VAL A 344 -3.40 15.58 5.01
C VAL A 344 -2.80 15.53 6.41
N LEU A 345 -2.60 14.35 7.01
CA LEU A 345 -1.95 14.21 8.32
C LEU A 345 -0.52 14.76 8.34
N CYS A 346 0.27 14.57 7.30
CA CYS A 346 1.64 15.10 7.22
C CYS A 346 1.66 16.63 7.09
N CYS A 347 0.81 17.20 6.24
CA CYS A 347 0.74 18.64 5.98
C CYS A 347 0.06 19.41 7.12
N ALA A 348 -0.97 18.85 7.75
CA ALA A 348 -1.75 19.48 8.81
C ALA A 348 -1.29 19.04 10.22
N GLY A 349 -1.06 17.75 10.45
CA GLY A 349 -0.90 17.19 11.80
C GLY A 349 -2.21 17.21 12.59
N PHE A 350 -2.11 17.21 13.92
CA PHE A 350 -3.23 16.93 14.83
C PHE A 350 -4.19 18.12 15.11
N GLY A 351 -4.38 19.01 14.13
CA GLY A 351 -5.13 20.26 14.32
C GLY A 351 -4.48 21.17 15.37
N GLY A 352 -3.18 21.00 15.62
CA GLY A 352 -2.38 21.90 16.42
C GLY A 352 -1.98 23.11 15.59
N ALA A 353 -2.35 24.29 16.05
CA ALA A 353 -1.45 25.43 15.88
C ALA A 353 -0.05 25.02 16.39
N LEU A 354 0.98 25.73 15.95
CA LEU A 354 2.10 26.06 16.83
C LEU A 354 1.51 26.48 18.19
N THR A 355 1.62 25.63 19.22
CA THR A 355 0.62 25.60 20.30
C THR A 355 0.92 26.63 21.39
N ALA A 356 0.80 27.92 21.06
CA ALA A 356 0.35 29.01 21.94
C ALA A 356 0.97 29.19 23.35
N ARG A 357 2.06 28.49 23.70
CA ARG A 357 2.82 28.65 24.95
C ARG A 357 4.22 29.24 24.74
N ASN A 358 4.79 29.08 23.55
CA ASN A 358 5.99 29.82 23.12
C ASN A 358 5.65 30.97 22.15
N LEU A 359 4.41 31.04 21.64
CA LEU A 359 3.90 32.16 20.84
C LEU A 359 3.11 33.19 21.67
N SER A 360 2.98 32.98 22.98
CA SER A 360 2.35 33.94 23.90
C SER A 360 3.17 35.20 24.16
N GLN A 361 4.41 35.27 23.65
CA GLN A 361 5.21 36.49 23.62
C GLN A 361 5.11 37.25 22.28
N ASP A 362 4.50 36.68 21.24
CA ASP A 362 4.53 37.28 19.89
C ASP A 362 3.24 37.08 19.08
N ALA A 363 2.31 38.03 19.25
CA ALA A 363 0.97 38.00 18.64
C ALA A 363 0.96 38.15 17.10
N GLY A 364 2.10 38.50 16.48
CA GLY A 364 2.28 38.52 15.03
C GLY A 364 2.46 37.12 14.46
N LEU A 365 3.38 36.34 15.03
CA LEU A 365 3.69 34.97 14.59
C LEU A 365 2.49 34.02 14.77
N ALA A 366 1.70 34.17 15.83
CA ALA A 366 0.48 33.39 16.03
C ALA A 366 -0.61 33.68 14.95
N ARG A 367 -0.73 34.93 14.51
CA ARG A 367 -1.61 35.31 13.38
C ARG A 367 -1.11 34.75 12.06
N SER A 368 0.20 34.85 11.79
CA SER A 368 0.82 34.27 10.59
C SER A 368 0.61 32.75 10.53
N ALA A 369 0.85 32.03 11.65
CA ALA A 369 0.64 30.59 11.76
C ALA A 369 -0.83 30.17 11.50
N ARG A 370 -1.81 30.88 12.08
CA ARG A 370 -3.24 30.64 11.80
C ARG A 370 -3.60 30.95 10.35
N SER A 371 -3.07 32.02 9.78
CA SER A 371 -3.29 32.42 8.38
C SER A 371 -2.69 31.41 7.39
N MET A 372 -1.52 30.86 7.69
CA MET A 372 -0.85 29.83 6.88
C MET A 372 -1.59 28.49 6.99
N TRP A 373 -2.12 28.15 8.17
CA TRP A 373 -2.99 26.99 8.37
C TRP A 373 -4.33 27.11 7.65
N ALA A 374 -4.98 28.28 7.74
CA ALA A 374 -6.22 28.55 7.02
C ALA A 374 -5.99 28.46 5.52
N ARG A 375 -4.95 29.11 4.99
CA ARG A 375 -4.54 28.98 3.58
C ARG A 375 -4.24 27.52 3.20
N GLY A 376 -3.49 26.77 4.00
CA GLY A 376 -3.20 25.36 3.73
C GLY A 376 -4.45 24.46 3.72
N LEU A 377 -5.37 24.65 4.68
CA LEU A 377 -6.67 23.96 4.70
C LEU A 377 -7.53 24.35 3.51
N THR A 378 -7.58 25.63 3.14
CA THR A 378 -8.31 26.11 1.96
C THR A 378 -7.69 25.58 0.67
N THR A 379 -6.37 25.49 0.54
CA THR A 379 -5.69 24.89 -0.62
C THR A 379 -5.94 23.39 -0.71
N ILE A 380 -5.92 22.66 0.42
CA ILE A 380 -6.27 21.22 0.46
C ILE A 380 -7.74 21.03 0.09
N ALA A 381 -8.65 21.81 0.67
CA ALA A 381 -10.08 21.74 0.39
C ALA A 381 -10.41 22.12 -1.07
N ALA A 382 -9.75 23.15 -1.61
CA ALA A 382 -9.87 23.55 -3.01
C ALA A 382 -9.29 22.49 -3.95
N GLY A 383 -8.18 21.85 -3.61
CA GLY A 383 -7.63 20.72 -4.37
C GLY A 383 -8.57 19.50 -4.37
N VAL A 384 -9.13 19.16 -3.22
CA VAL A 384 -10.14 18.09 -3.10
C VAL A 384 -11.40 18.44 -3.89
N ALA A 385 -11.89 19.69 -3.81
CA ALA A 385 -13.03 20.15 -4.59
C ALA A 385 -12.73 20.14 -6.10
N MET A 386 -11.52 20.53 -6.52
CA MET A 386 -11.08 20.49 -7.91
C MET A 386 -11.11 19.05 -8.45
N PHE A 387 -10.59 18.08 -7.70
CA PHE A 387 -10.69 16.67 -8.08
C PHE A 387 -12.12 16.12 -8.03
N ALA A 388 -12.99 16.60 -7.15
CA ALA A 388 -14.40 16.16 -7.10
C ALA A 388 -15.25 16.70 -8.27
N LEU A 389 -14.89 17.87 -8.80
CA LEU A 389 -15.68 18.64 -9.77
C LEU A 389 -15.16 18.57 -11.22
N LEU A 390 -13.87 18.33 -11.45
CA LEU A 390 -13.32 18.16 -12.79
C LEU A 390 -13.37 16.70 -13.25
N PRO A 391 -13.62 16.43 -14.55
CA PRO A 391 -13.47 15.08 -15.09
C PRO A 391 -12.01 14.64 -14.98
N LEU A 392 -11.80 13.38 -14.57
CA LEU A 392 -10.47 12.77 -14.57
C LEU A 392 -9.92 12.68 -16.00
N PRO A 393 -8.59 12.67 -16.19
CA PRO A 393 -7.99 12.37 -17.48
C PRO A 393 -8.50 11.01 -18.03
N PRO A 394 -8.76 10.87 -19.35
CA PRO A 394 -9.30 9.62 -19.92
C PRO A 394 -8.46 8.36 -19.65
N SER A 395 -7.17 8.53 -19.32
CA SER A 395 -6.25 7.45 -18.92
C SER A 395 -6.52 6.87 -17.52
N VAL A 396 -7.48 7.42 -16.77
CA VAL A 396 -7.78 7.04 -15.39
C VAL A 396 -9.13 6.34 -15.32
N ASP A 397 -9.10 5.01 -15.21
CA ASP A 397 -10.28 4.20 -14.87
C ASP A 397 -10.20 3.78 -13.39
N PRO A 398 -10.89 4.47 -12.46
CA PRO A 398 -10.86 4.14 -11.04
C PRO A 398 -11.60 2.84 -10.70
N GLY A 399 -12.41 2.29 -11.63
CA GLY A 399 -13.13 1.04 -11.47
C GLY A 399 -12.49 -0.16 -12.18
N LEU A 400 -11.29 -0.01 -12.76
CA LEU A 400 -10.55 -1.10 -13.38
C LEU A 400 -10.16 -2.17 -12.34
N HIS A 401 -10.69 -3.37 -12.55
CA HIS A 401 -10.51 -4.53 -11.68
C HIS A 401 -10.37 -5.80 -12.54
N PHE A 402 -9.36 -6.64 -12.26
CA PHE A 402 -9.23 -7.96 -12.88
C PHE A 402 -9.97 -8.99 -12.02
N ASN A 403 -10.85 -9.77 -12.65
CA ASN A 403 -11.75 -10.68 -11.94
C ASN A 403 -11.07 -12.02 -11.63
N ASP A 404 -11.66 -12.81 -10.73
CA ASP A 404 -11.08 -14.11 -10.37
C ASP A 404 -11.17 -15.06 -11.56
N LEU A 405 -10.01 -15.52 -12.02
CA LEU A 405 -9.92 -16.42 -13.16
C LEU A 405 -10.46 -17.82 -12.86
N ALA A 406 -10.57 -18.22 -11.59
CA ALA A 406 -11.21 -19.48 -11.21
C ALA A 406 -12.74 -19.45 -11.45
N GLU A 407 -13.41 -18.38 -11.02
CA GLU A 407 -14.84 -18.15 -11.32
C GLU A 407 -15.06 -17.97 -12.83
N THR A 408 -14.18 -17.21 -13.48
CA THR A 408 -14.17 -17.00 -14.94
C THR A 408 -14.05 -18.33 -15.70
N ARG A 409 -13.23 -19.26 -15.22
CA ARG A 409 -13.04 -20.59 -15.82
C ARG A 409 -14.33 -21.41 -15.80
N GLU A 410 -15.08 -21.37 -14.71
CA GLU A 410 -16.34 -22.12 -14.55
C GLU A 410 -17.44 -21.59 -15.48
N VAL A 411 -17.54 -20.26 -15.64
CA VAL A 411 -18.43 -19.62 -16.63
C VAL A 411 -18.10 -20.09 -18.05
N PHE A 412 -16.81 -20.13 -18.39
CA PHE A 412 -16.37 -20.45 -19.74
C PHE A 412 -16.23 -21.95 -20.06
N SER A 413 -16.08 -22.83 -19.07
CA SER A 413 -16.04 -24.28 -19.30
C SER A 413 -17.37 -24.88 -19.78
N HIS A 414 -18.47 -24.14 -19.61
CA HIS A 414 -19.82 -24.57 -20.00
C HIS A 414 -20.46 -23.72 -21.11
N THR A 415 -19.76 -22.72 -21.63
CA THR A 415 -20.32 -21.77 -22.61
C THR A 415 -19.71 -21.98 -24.00
N THR A 416 -20.50 -22.56 -24.93
CA THR A 416 -20.15 -22.62 -26.36
C THR A 416 -20.28 -21.22 -26.97
N VAL A 417 -19.17 -20.63 -27.41
CA VAL A 417 -19.14 -19.27 -27.95
C VAL A 417 -19.04 -19.29 -29.47
N THR A 418 -20.10 -18.87 -30.14
CA THR A 418 -20.11 -18.65 -31.59
C THR A 418 -19.43 -17.31 -31.91
N TYR A 419 -18.37 -17.34 -32.71
CA TYR A 419 -17.69 -16.14 -33.22
C TYR A 419 -18.02 -15.93 -34.69
N CYS A 420 -18.41 -14.71 -35.08
CA CYS A 420 -18.74 -14.37 -36.46
C CYS A 420 -17.92 -13.16 -36.96
N GLN A 421 -17.22 -13.31 -38.08
CA GLN A 421 -16.50 -12.22 -38.75
C GLN A 421 -16.74 -12.27 -40.26
N ASN A 422 -17.02 -11.12 -40.89
CA ASN A 422 -17.29 -11.00 -42.33
C ASN A 422 -18.35 -11.99 -42.86
N GLY A 423 -19.34 -12.34 -42.03
CA GLY A 423 -20.41 -13.30 -42.36
C GLY A 423 -20.07 -14.78 -42.17
N VAL A 424 -18.84 -15.13 -41.76
CA VAL A 424 -18.45 -16.51 -41.44
C VAL A 424 -18.46 -16.71 -39.93
N CYS A 425 -19.21 -17.71 -39.45
CA CYS A 425 -19.31 -18.05 -38.04
C CYS A 425 -18.62 -19.39 -37.73
N SER A 426 -17.84 -19.45 -36.64
CA SER A 426 -17.27 -20.68 -36.08
C SER A 426 -17.78 -20.94 -34.66
N HIS A 427 -17.97 -22.20 -34.32
CA HIS A 427 -18.43 -22.65 -33.00
C HIS A 427 -17.30 -23.14 -32.07
N ASP A 428 -16.10 -23.37 -32.62
CA ASP A 428 -14.88 -23.63 -31.86
C ASP A 428 -13.75 -22.72 -32.35
N GLY A 429 -13.05 -22.08 -31.40
CA GLY A 429 -11.94 -21.16 -31.67
C GLY A 429 -10.64 -21.82 -32.14
N THR A 430 -10.73 -23.04 -32.69
CA THR A 430 -9.57 -23.89 -33.07
C THR A 430 -9.12 -23.69 -34.52
N GLN A 431 -9.91 -23.04 -35.37
CA GLN A 431 -9.55 -22.80 -36.77
C GLN A 431 -9.22 -21.33 -37.07
N GLY A 432 -7.92 -21.07 -37.27
CA GLY A 432 -7.49 -20.07 -38.26
C GLY A 432 -7.50 -18.57 -37.88
N GLY A 433 -6.97 -18.16 -36.72
CA GLY A 433 -6.69 -16.74 -36.46
C GLY A 433 -6.31 -16.38 -35.02
N LEU A 434 -5.89 -15.13 -34.79
CA LEU A 434 -5.89 -14.50 -33.46
C LEU A 434 -7.27 -13.84 -33.29
N PHE A 435 -8.06 -14.27 -32.30
CA PHE A 435 -9.46 -13.85 -32.19
C PHE A 435 -9.85 -13.31 -30.82
N LEU A 436 -10.69 -12.27 -30.88
CA LEU A 436 -11.31 -11.44 -29.84
C LEU A 436 -12.60 -10.86 -30.48
N LEU A 437 -13.77 -10.72 -29.83
CA LEU A 437 -14.24 -11.21 -28.52
C LEU A 437 -15.63 -11.87 -28.70
N ASN A 438 -16.18 -12.43 -27.62
CA ASN A 438 -17.61 -12.27 -27.32
C ASN A 438 -17.67 -11.57 -25.95
N TYR A 439 -18.14 -10.32 -25.92
CA TYR A 439 -18.22 -9.52 -24.70
C TYR A 439 -19.67 -9.46 -24.20
N SER A 440 -19.88 -9.63 -22.90
CA SER A 440 -21.17 -9.32 -22.27
C SER A 440 -21.04 -8.02 -21.45
N VAL A 441 -21.31 -6.88 -22.09
CA VAL A 441 -21.49 -5.62 -21.36
C VAL A 441 -22.80 -5.71 -20.58
N GLY A 442 -22.71 -6.13 -19.33
CA GLY A 442 -23.80 -6.05 -18.36
C GLY A 442 -24.11 -4.58 -18.05
N SER A 443 -24.99 -3.96 -18.84
CA SER A 443 -25.21 -2.51 -18.88
C SER A 443 -26.05 -1.97 -17.71
N ASN A 444 -25.57 -2.14 -16.48
CA ASN A 444 -26.06 -1.40 -15.31
C ASN A 444 -25.56 0.07 -15.29
N GLY A 445 -25.61 0.73 -16.45
CA GLY A 445 -25.45 2.18 -16.64
C GLY A 445 -24.05 2.78 -16.47
N GLN A 446 -23.14 2.20 -15.68
CA GLN A 446 -21.85 2.84 -15.35
C GLN A 446 -20.62 1.91 -15.33
N ARG A 447 -20.76 0.63 -15.62
CA ARG A 447 -19.63 -0.32 -15.60
C ARG A 447 -19.76 -1.36 -16.71
N SER A 448 -18.64 -1.73 -17.31
CA SER A 448 -18.55 -2.75 -18.35
C SER A 448 -17.61 -3.86 -17.89
N THR A 449 -18.16 -5.05 -17.67
CA THR A 449 -17.36 -6.27 -17.59
C THR A 449 -16.99 -6.68 -19.02
N VAL A 450 -15.72 -6.95 -19.25
CA VAL A 450 -15.16 -7.43 -20.51
C VAL A 450 -14.51 -8.76 -20.22
N GLU A 451 -15.11 -9.78 -20.80
CA GLU A 451 -14.66 -11.17 -20.71
C GLU A 451 -14.37 -11.65 -22.12
N GLY A 452 -13.48 -12.62 -22.25
CA GLY A 452 -13.13 -13.12 -23.57
C GLY A 452 -12.03 -14.16 -23.55
N TYR A 453 -11.64 -14.54 -24.75
CA TYR A 453 -10.63 -15.55 -25.01
C TYR A 453 -9.50 -14.95 -25.86
N VAL A 454 -8.31 -15.52 -25.70
CA VAL A 454 -7.19 -15.40 -26.62
C VAL A 454 -6.67 -16.81 -26.93
N ASN A 455 -6.00 -16.97 -28.08
CA ASN A 455 -5.47 -18.28 -28.49
C ASN A 455 -4.13 -18.60 -27.78
N ALA A 456 -3.67 -19.85 -27.92
CA ALA A 456 -2.39 -20.33 -27.35
C ALA A 456 -1.14 -19.52 -27.75
N LYS A 457 -1.17 -18.74 -28.85
CA LYS A 457 -0.03 -17.91 -29.27
C LYS A 457 0.13 -16.67 -28.37
N VAL A 458 -0.95 -16.20 -27.76
CA VAL A 458 -0.91 -15.06 -26.83
C VAL A 458 -0.42 -15.56 -25.47
N THR A 459 0.84 -15.26 -25.15
CA THR A 459 1.42 -15.60 -23.85
C THR A 459 1.21 -14.54 -22.79
N ARG A 460 1.02 -13.28 -23.20
CA ARG A 460 0.64 -12.18 -22.32
C ARG A 460 -0.36 -11.29 -23.03
N LEU A 461 -1.44 -10.97 -22.33
CA LEU A 461 -2.40 -9.95 -22.73
C LEU A 461 -2.13 -8.69 -21.89
N ALA A 462 -2.22 -7.53 -22.50
CA ALA A 462 -2.16 -6.26 -21.80
C ALA A 462 -3.16 -5.25 -22.37
N MET A 463 -3.42 -4.18 -21.62
CA MET A 463 -4.38 -3.15 -21.95
C MET A 463 -3.83 -1.76 -21.58
N ARG A 464 -4.11 -0.76 -22.41
CA ARG A 464 -4.10 0.65 -22.04
C ARG A 464 -5.53 1.13 -21.92
N THR A 465 -5.86 1.94 -20.92
CA THR A 465 -7.21 2.55 -20.76
C THR A 465 -7.46 3.71 -21.73
N ALA A 466 -6.39 4.39 -22.16
CA ALA A 466 -6.41 5.43 -23.18
C ALA A 466 -5.05 5.53 -23.92
N PRO A 467 -4.96 6.23 -25.06
CA PRO A 467 -3.69 6.57 -25.69
C PRO A 467 -2.73 7.24 -24.69
N GLY A 468 -1.50 6.72 -24.58
CA GLY A 468 -0.50 7.20 -23.62
C GLY A 468 -0.70 6.74 -22.17
N ALA A 469 -1.79 6.03 -21.84
CA ALA A 469 -1.97 5.45 -20.51
C ALA A 469 -0.95 4.33 -20.23
N PRO A 470 -0.67 4.02 -18.94
CA PRO A 470 0.10 2.84 -18.56
C PRO A 470 -0.45 1.55 -19.18
N VAL A 471 0.45 0.60 -19.45
CA VAL A 471 0.08 -0.76 -19.87
C VAL A 471 -0.17 -1.60 -18.63
N HIS A 472 -1.40 -2.05 -18.44
CA HIS A 472 -1.80 -3.02 -17.42
C HIS A 472 -1.80 -4.42 -18.04
N PHE A 473 -1.10 -5.38 -17.44
CA PHE A 473 -1.18 -6.77 -17.89
C PHE A 473 -2.50 -7.38 -17.41
N VAL A 474 -3.25 -7.96 -18.34
CA VAL A 474 -4.51 -8.65 -18.06
C VAL A 474 -4.17 -10.10 -17.71
N PRO A 475 -4.54 -10.60 -16.51
CA PRO A 475 -4.37 -12.01 -16.18
C PRO A 475 -5.10 -12.91 -17.18
N ILE A 476 -4.44 -13.99 -17.63
CA ILE A 476 -5.02 -14.98 -18.53
C ILE A 476 -4.87 -16.40 -17.95
N MET A 477 -5.87 -17.26 -18.10
CA MET A 477 -5.85 -18.66 -17.64
C MET A 477 -6.10 -19.62 -18.80
N GLU A 478 -5.32 -20.68 -18.91
CA GLU A 478 -5.49 -21.72 -19.93
C GLU A 478 -6.58 -22.73 -19.55
N LEU A 479 -7.47 -23.05 -20.49
CA LEU A 479 -8.59 -23.96 -20.26
C LEU A 479 -8.24 -25.45 -20.44
N GLY A 480 -7.13 -25.75 -21.13
CA GLY A 480 -6.67 -27.11 -21.45
C GLY A 480 -6.93 -27.55 -22.90
N ASP A 481 -7.59 -26.71 -23.69
CA ASP A 481 -7.96 -26.92 -25.10
C ASP A 481 -7.20 -25.98 -26.07
N GLY A 482 -6.13 -25.34 -25.58
CA GLY A 482 -5.38 -24.31 -26.31
C GLY A 482 -6.03 -22.91 -26.31
N ARG A 483 -7.18 -22.73 -25.66
CA ARG A 483 -7.76 -21.40 -25.40
C ARG A 483 -7.32 -20.87 -24.04
N ARG A 484 -7.23 -19.54 -23.93
CA ARG A 484 -6.92 -18.82 -22.69
C ARG A 484 -7.98 -17.77 -22.43
N VAL A 485 -8.57 -17.74 -21.25
CA VAL A 485 -9.63 -16.79 -20.86
C VAL A 485 -9.07 -15.62 -20.06
N PHE A 486 -9.78 -14.49 -20.15
CA PHE A 486 -9.61 -13.33 -19.28
C PHE A 486 -10.97 -12.75 -18.89
N SER A 487 -11.05 -12.14 -17.71
CA SER A 487 -12.19 -11.32 -17.28
C SER A 487 -11.67 -10.13 -16.49
N PHE A 488 -12.18 -8.94 -16.81
CA PHE A 488 -11.96 -7.73 -16.05
C PHE A 488 -13.17 -6.81 -16.19
N THR A 489 -13.23 -5.80 -15.34
CA THR A 489 -14.32 -4.85 -15.30
C THR A 489 -13.75 -3.44 -15.23
N GLY A 490 -14.26 -2.51 -16.04
CA GLY A 490 -13.87 -1.10 -16.08
C GLY A 490 -15.07 -0.15 -16.13
N THR A 491 -14.83 1.14 -15.89
CA THR A 491 -15.83 2.23 -15.94
C THR A 491 -15.68 3.13 -17.17
N ASN A 492 -14.50 3.17 -17.80
CA ASN A 492 -14.28 3.98 -19.01
C ASN A 492 -13.33 3.25 -19.99
N LEU A 493 -13.89 2.29 -20.74
CA LEU A 493 -13.15 1.49 -21.71
C LEU A 493 -13.24 2.03 -23.16
N TYR A 494 -13.87 3.18 -23.37
CA TYR A 494 -14.12 3.76 -24.71
C TYR A 494 -12.83 4.12 -25.49
N TYR A 495 -11.72 4.32 -24.77
CA TYR A 495 -10.40 4.59 -25.34
C TYR A 495 -9.42 3.43 -25.15
N ALA A 496 -9.90 2.28 -24.67
CA ALA A 496 -9.03 1.17 -24.32
C ALA A 496 -8.43 0.49 -25.56
N GLN A 497 -7.20 0.01 -25.41
CA GLN A 497 -6.43 -0.68 -26.45
C GLN A 497 -5.77 -1.92 -25.84
N PHE A 498 -6.06 -3.09 -26.40
CA PHE A 498 -5.35 -4.32 -26.04
C PHE A 498 -4.03 -4.44 -26.79
N LEU A 499 -3.07 -5.13 -26.15
CA LEU A 499 -1.75 -5.43 -26.69
C LEU A 499 -1.49 -6.92 -26.40
N ALA A 500 -1.43 -7.73 -27.45
CA ALA A 500 -1.22 -9.18 -27.34
C ALA A 500 0.23 -9.53 -27.67
N TYR A 501 0.90 -10.31 -26.82
CA TYR A 501 2.31 -10.65 -26.95
C TYR A 501 2.55 -12.17 -27.08
N ASP A 502 3.51 -12.56 -27.92
CA ASP A 502 3.96 -13.95 -28.06
C ASP A 502 4.92 -14.37 -26.94
N ALA A 503 5.45 -15.60 -27.02
CA ALA A 503 6.41 -16.14 -26.05
C ALA A 503 7.73 -15.35 -25.99
N ASP A 504 8.15 -14.80 -27.14
CA ASP A 504 9.36 -13.97 -27.30
C ASP A 504 9.14 -12.52 -26.83
N GLY A 505 7.90 -12.16 -26.46
CA GLY A 505 7.52 -10.81 -26.05
C GLY A 505 7.33 -9.83 -27.21
N ARG A 506 7.23 -10.31 -28.46
CA ARG A 506 6.87 -9.46 -29.60
C ARG A 506 5.38 -9.18 -29.57
N LEU A 507 4.99 -7.96 -29.96
CA LEU A 507 3.60 -7.60 -30.15
C LEU A 507 3.06 -8.35 -31.37
N ILE A 508 2.09 -9.24 -31.17
CA ILE A 508 1.44 -9.99 -32.25
C ILE A 508 0.45 -9.09 -32.98
N GLU A 509 -0.33 -8.31 -32.21
CA GLU A 509 -1.41 -7.48 -32.76
C GLU A 509 -1.78 -6.32 -31.81
N ASN A 510 -2.32 -5.25 -32.41
CA ASN A 510 -3.01 -4.13 -31.74
C ASN A 510 -4.40 -4.02 -32.38
N PRO A 511 -5.43 -4.72 -31.86
CA PRO A 511 -6.72 -4.86 -32.53
C PRO A 511 -7.41 -3.51 -32.78
N PRO A 512 -8.07 -3.32 -33.93
CA PRO A 512 -8.64 -2.04 -34.33
C PRO A 512 -9.81 -1.60 -33.43
N ARG A 513 -9.99 -0.28 -33.38
CA ARG A 513 -10.90 0.44 -32.48
C ARG A 513 -12.40 0.15 -32.72
N ASP A 514 -12.72 -0.47 -33.85
CA ASP A 514 -14.11 -0.63 -34.31
C ASP A 514 -14.81 -1.85 -33.70
N LEU A 515 -14.09 -2.70 -32.96
CA LEU A 515 -14.63 -3.84 -32.18
C LEU A 515 -15.32 -3.42 -30.86
N TRP A 516 -15.37 -2.11 -30.54
CA TRP A 516 -15.91 -1.55 -29.30
C TRP A 516 -17.30 -0.90 -29.46
N LYS A 517 -18.00 -1.12 -30.58
CA LYS A 517 -19.31 -0.52 -30.91
C LYS A 517 -20.43 -1.54 -30.94
#